data_AF-A0A7S2HCD8-F1
#
_entry.id   AF-A0A7S2HCD8-F1
#
_cell.length_a   1.000
_cell.length_b   1.000
_cell.length_c   1.000
_cell.angle_alpha   90.00
_cell.angle_beta   90.00
_cell.angle_gamma   90.00
#
_symmetry.space_group_name_H-M   'P 1'
#
loop_
_entity.id
_entity.type
_entity.pdbx_description
1 polymer ?
#
loop_
_entity_poly.entity_id
_entity_poly.type
_entity_poly.pdbx_seq_one_letter_code
_entity_poly.pdbx_strand_id
1 'polypeptide(L)'
;GGHAPGLRPLGCMANQCWVWRSAADDDGGNFQHPSDIPYDDEALAKLRFSDRMRGPKAARIAPAKIVQERGSTVLVAENGATREVLKSEIVPWYEGLLLLEELEALEASAGNGQRSRARPPVEWNNSDLRTVLEQEKSKFKNNMLSSALYTEKRLIHQAVTGAKFLDTEEKEWQYRRENVRGDEKVNLGEGEDAGGFYKIRDIVGYLPPWEAFCHEKCGFYQDFYQVRWDFPYSEISYARVENGCADLAGATWEPDECLPAHLDPLRVAAKRAWIKKRREREQKPAAEAAR
;
A
#
# COMPACT_ATOMS: atom_id res chain seq x y z
N GLY A 1 -34.96 -3.17 -6.78
CA GLY A 1 -33.62 -3.71 -7.01
C GLY A 1 -32.75 -2.62 -7.55
N GLY A 2 -31.93 -1.98 -6.71
CA GLY A 2 -31.00 -0.95 -7.15
C GLY A 2 -29.77 -1.60 -7.74
N HIS A 3 -29.44 -1.32 -9.00
CA HIS A 3 -28.12 -1.61 -9.54
C HIS A 3 -27.11 -0.80 -8.72
N ALA A 4 -26.29 -1.50 -7.92
CA ALA A 4 -25.10 -0.90 -7.34
C ALA A 4 -24.30 -0.27 -8.49
N PRO A 5 -23.83 0.99 -8.38
CA PRO A 5 -23.04 1.62 -9.43
C PRO A 5 -21.81 0.75 -9.68
N GLY A 6 -21.89 -0.05 -10.73
CA GLY A 6 -20.83 -0.94 -11.14
C GLY A 6 -19.62 -0.10 -11.49
N LEU A 7 -18.46 -0.50 -11.02
CA LEU A 7 -17.20 -0.13 -11.64
C LEU A 7 -17.42 -0.29 -13.16
N ARG A 8 -17.45 0.81 -13.91
CA ARG A 8 -17.60 0.73 -15.37
C ARG A 8 -16.57 -0.29 -15.86
N PRO A 9 -16.93 -1.19 -16.81
CA PRO A 9 -15.96 -2.10 -17.38
C PRO A 9 -14.74 -1.28 -17.80
N LEU A 10 -13.58 -1.57 -17.22
CA LEU A 10 -12.32 -0.84 -17.40
C LEU A 10 -11.78 -0.93 -18.85
N GLY A 11 -12.60 -1.30 -19.82
CA GLY A 11 -12.22 -1.66 -21.19
C GLY A 11 -11.65 -0.53 -22.04
N CYS A 12 -11.83 0.74 -21.65
CA CYS A 12 -11.19 1.88 -22.32
C CYS A 12 -9.78 2.19 -21.77
N MET A 13 -9.44 1.69 -20.58
CA MET A 13 -8.18 1.97 -19.89
C MET A 13 -7.26 0.74 -19.79
N ALA A 14 -7.52 -0.29 -20.60
CA ALA A 14 -6.83 -1.58 -20.51
C ALA A 14 -5.29 -1.47 -20.58
N ASN A 15 -4.77 -0.37 -21.14
CA ASN A 15 -3.34 -0.15 -21.30
C ASN A 15 -2.80 1.02 -20.47
N GLN A 16 -3.62 1.76 -19.71
CA GLN A 16 -3.09 2.83 -18.86
C GLN A 16 -2.50 2.24 -17.58
N CYS A 17 -1.33 2.73 -17.20
CA CYS A 17 -0.65 2.32 -15.99
C CYS A 17 0.17 3.47 -15.44
N TRP A 18 0.74 3.25 -14.26
CA TRP A 18 1.83 4.09 -13.77
C TRP A 18 3.11 3.28 -13.69
N VAL A 19 4.24 3.97 -13.74
CA VAL A 19 5.55 3.36 -13.53
C VAL A 19 6.25 4.03 -12.37
N TRP A 20 6.83 3.22 -11.49
CA TRP A 20 7.69 3.70 -10.40
C TRP A 20 8.97 4.36 -10.95
N ARG A 21 9.38 5.44 -10.29
CA ARG A 21 10.58 6.22 -10.57
C ARG A 21 11.25 6.61 -9.27
N SER A 22 12.56 6.89 -9.33
CA SER A 22 13.26 7.59 -8.24
C SER A 22 12.60 8.95 -7.99
N ALA A 23 12.39 9.31 -6.72
CA ALA A 23 11.91 10.64 -6.35
C ALA A 23 13.01 11.72 -6.48
N ALA A 24 14.29 11.33 -6.38
CA ALA A 24 15.43 12.25 -6.37
C ALA A 24 15.95 12.59 -7.78
N ASP A 25 15.69 11.72 -8.77
CA ASP A 25 16.29 11.86 -10.10
C ASP A 25 15.26 12.32 -11.12
N ASP A 26 15.43 13.55 -11.62
CA ASP A 26 14.88 13.97 -12.90
C ASP A 26 15.68 13.39 -14.09
N ASP A 27 16.91 12.92 -13.83
CA ASP A 27 17.86 12.41 -14.83
C ASP A 27 17.75 10.90 -15.12
N GLY A 28 16.64 10.27 -14.75
CA GLY A 28 16.34 8.89 -15.16
C GLY A 28 16.97 7.79 -14.31
N GLY A 29 17.30 8.07 -13.04
CA GLY A 29 17.66 7.04 -12.07
C GLY A 29 16.57 5.95 -11.97
N ASN A 30 16.99 4.69 -12.05
CA ASN A 30 16.07 3.56 -11.90
C ASN A 30 15.54 3.51 -10.46
N PHE A 31 14.26 3.20 -10.32
CA PHE A 31 13.68 2.91 -9.01
C PHE A 31 14.36 1.64 -8.47
N GLN A 32 14.87 1.73 -7.23
CA GLN A 32 15.37 0.56 -6.51
C GLN A 32 14.32 0.15 -5.50
N HIS A 33 13.80 -1.07 -5.61
CA HIS A 33 12.86 -1.58 -4.62
C HIS A 33 13.60 -1.79 -3.28
N PRO A 34 12.98 -1.50 -2.13
CA PRO A 34 13.63 -1.67 -0.81
C PRO A 34 14.15 -3.08 -0.54
N SER A 35 13.52 -4.11 -1.10
CA SER A 35 14.00 -5.50 -1.01
C SER A 35 15.26 -5.78 -1.83
N ASP A 36 15.63 -4.87 -2.74
CA ASP A 36 16.81 -4.99 -3.59
C ASP A 36 18.03 -4.32 -2.92
N ILE A 37 17.88 -3.84 -1.69
CA ILE A 37 19.00 -3.36 -0.88
C ILE A 37 19.77 -4.59 -0.38
N PRO A 38 21.08 -4.72 -0.70
CA PRO A 38 21.88 -5.83 -0.23
C PRO A 38 21.91 -5.91 1.30
N TYR A 39 21.80 -7.11 1.86
CA TYR A 39 21.79 -7.33 3.31
C TYR A 39 23.09 -6.88 4.00
N ASP A 40 24.19 -6.84 3.27
CA ASP A 40 25.52 -6.44 3.74
C ASP A 40 25.82 -4.93 3.57
N ASP A 41 24.93 -4.18 2.91
CA ASP A 41 25.08 -2.74 2.74
C ASP A 41 24.37 -1.97 3.87
N GLU A 42 24.99 -1.98 5.06
CA GLU A 42 24.49 -1.26 6.24
C GLU A 42 24.32 0.24 6.00
N ALA A 43 25.16 0.84 5.14
CA ALA A 43 25.12 2.27 4.86
C ALA A 43 23.88 2.63 4.03
N LEU A 44 23.62 1.88 2.95
CA LEU A 44 22.42 2.05 2.13
C LEU A 44 21.16 1.71 2.92
N ALA A 45 21.20 0.64 3.72
CA ALA A 45 20.11 0.30 4.63
C ALA A 45 19.83 1.44 5.61
N LYS A 46 20.85 1.99 6.27
CA LYS A 46 20.68 3.14 7.18
C LYS A 46 20.11 4.36 6.47
N LEU A 47 20.60 4.69 5.27
CA LEU A 47 20.09 5.81 4.48
C LEU A 47 18.60 5.62 4.13
N ARG A 48 18.21 4.43 3.68
CA ARG A 48 16.83 4.16 3.24
C ARG A 48 15.88 3.99 4.41
N PHE A 49 16.31 3.26 5.43
CA PHE A 49 15.46 2.88 6.55
C PHE A 49 15.51 3.91 7.70
N SER A 50 16.69 4.37 8.11
CA SER A 50 16.85 5.27 9.27
C SER A 50 16.69 6.75 8.91
N ASP A 51 17.18 7.18 7.74
CA ASP A 51 17.11 8.60 7.34
C ASP A 51 15.76 8.98 6.69
N ARG A 52 14.75 8.12 6.87
CA ARG A 52 13.37 8.31 6.42
C ARG A 52 13.24 8.53 4.90
N MET A 53 14.17 8.00 4.12
CA MET A 53 14.11 7.96 2.65
C MET A 53 13.22 6.81 2.19
N ARG A 54 11.93 6.87 2.57
CA ARG A 54 10.87 5.92 2.21
C ARG A 54 9.66 6.63 1.63
N GLY A 55 8.73 5.86 1.05
CA GLY A 55 7.46 6.35 0.56
C GLY A 55 7.67 7.46 -0.47
N PRO A 56 6.93 8.60 -0.35
CA PRO A 56 7.02 9.69 -1.32
C PRO A 56 8.40 10.35 -1.42
N LYS A 57 9.30 10.15 -0.44
CA LYS A 57 10.68 10.66 -0.51
C LYS A 57 11.62 9.75 -1.31
N ALA A 58 11.26 8.49 -1.46
CA ALA A 58 12.09 7.51 -2.15
C ALA A 58 11.64 7.32 -3.61
N ALA A 59 10.33 7.35 -3.84
CA ALA A 59 9.75 7.01 -5.13
C ALA A 59 8.62 7.95 -5.53
N ARG A 60 8.44 8.07 -6.84
CA ARG A 60 7.31 8.75 -7.48
C ARG A 60 6.70 7.85 -8.55
N ILE A 61 5.46 8.14 -8.94
CA ILE A 61 4.79 7.48 -10.06
C ILE A 61 4.74 8.41 -11.27
N ALA A 62 4.91 7.85 -12.46
CA ALA A 62 4.76 8.55 -13.74
C ALA A 62 3.70 7.85 -14.61
N PRO A 63 2.80 8.60 -15.27
CA PRO A 63 1.76 8.01 -16.11
C PRO A 63 2.39 7.40 -17.38
N ALA A 64 1.96 6.19 -17.73
CA ALA A 64 2.45 5.49 -18.91
C ALA A 64 1.36 4.66 -19.58
N LYS A 65 1.67 4.16 -20.78
CA LYS A 65 0.83 3.21 -21.51
C LYS A 65 1.58 1.91 -21.76
N ILE A 66 0.97 0.78 -21.41
CA ILE A 66 1.46 -0.55 -21.79
C ILE A 66 1.32 -0.71 -23.30
N VAL A 67 2.44 -0.97 -23.97
CA VAL A 67 2.51 -1.23 -25.41
C VAL A 67 2.54 -2.73 -25.67
N GLN A 68 3.38 -3.45 -24.91
CA GLN A 68 3.54 -4.89 -25.05
C GLN A 68 3.99 -5.51 -23.74
N GLU A 69 3.53 -6.72 -23.43
CA GLU A 69 4.04 -7.53 -22.33
C GLU A 69 4.85 -8.71 -22.85
N ARG A 70 6.00 -9.00 -22.22
CA ARG A 70 6.88 -10.14 -22.55
C ARG A 70 7.46 -10.75 -21.27
N GLY A 71 6.89 -11.87 -20.83
CA GLY A 71 7.38 -12.54 -19.61
C GLY A 71 7.31 -11.63 -18.39
N SER A 72 8.48 -11.31 -17.80
CA SER A 72 8.65 -10.42 -16.64
C SER A 72 8.83 -8.94 -16.99
N THR A 73 8.94 -8.59 -18.27
CA THR A 73 9.10 -7.20 -18.73
C THR A 73 7.85 -6.69 -19.44
N VAL A 74 7.71 -5.36 -19.44
CA VAL A 74 6.64 -4.61 -20.09
C VAL A 74 7.28 -3.48 -20.89
N LEU A 75 6.96 -3.40 -22.17
CA LEU A 75 7.28 -2.24 -22.98
C LEU A 75 6.23 -1.17 -22.70
N VAL A 76 6.66 -0.03 -22.17
CA VAL A 76 5.79 1.11 -21.86
C VAL A 76 6.11 2.31 -22.75
N ALA A 77 5.09 3.12 -23.05
CA ALA A 77 5.21 4.42 -23.68
C ALA A 77 4.97 5.51 -22.63
N GLU A 78 5.93 6.41 -22.47
CA GLU A 78 5.98 7.47 -21.46
C GLU A 78 6.61 8.71 -22.11
N ASN A 79 5.95 9.87 -22.03
CA ASN A 79 6.43 11.14 -22.59
C ASN A 79 6.89 11.07 -24.06
N GLY A 80 6.22 10.26 -24.88
CA GLY A 80 6.53 10.09 -26.31
C GLY A 80 7.70 9.16 -26.62
N ALA A 81 8.36 8.60 -25.59
CA ALA A 81 9.39 7.57 -25.74
C ALA A 81 8.87 6.20 -25.29
N THR A 82 9.47 5.13 -25.80
CA THR A 82 9.24 3.77 -25.30
C THR A 82 10.44 3.25 -24.55
N ARG A 83 10.20 2.45 -23.51
CA ARG A 83 11.25 1.74 -22.77
C ARG A 83 10.72 0.45 -22.18
N GLU A 84 11.60 -0.53 -21.98
CA GLU A 84 11.26 -1.74 -21.24
C GLU A 84 11.43 -1.49 -19.74
N VAL A 85 10.47 -1.99 -18.97
CA VAL A 85 10.43 -1.92 -17.51
C VAL A 85 10.07 -3.29 -16.96
N LEU A 86 10.37 -3.54 -15.69
CA LEU A 86 9.92 -4.77 -15.03
C LEU A 86 8.42 -4.67 -14.72
N LYS A 87 7.70 -5.80 -14.76
CA LYS A 87 6.29 -5.86 -14.34
C LYS A 87 6.05 -5.32 -12.93
N SER A 88 7.06 -5.43 -12.09
CA SER A 88 7.08 -4.91 -10.72
C SER A 88 7.08 -3.40 -10.60
N GLU A 89 7.59 -2.71 -11.61
CA GLU A 89 7.61 -1.25 -11.65
C GLU A 89 6.25 -0.70 -12.09
N ILE A 90 5.34 -1.56 -12.57
CA ILE A 90 4.01 -1.18 -13.02
C ILE A 90 3.03 -1.11 -11.85
N VAL A 91 2.39 0.04 -11.68
CA VAL A 91 1.24 0.21 -10.78
C VAL A 91 -0.03 0.25 -11.61
N PRO A 92 -1.08 -0.51 -11.25
CA PRO A 92 -2.38 -0.42 -11.91
C PRO A 92 -2.91 1.01 -11.87
N TRP A 93 -3.55 1.46 -12.96
CA TRP A 93 -4.01 2.84 -13.10
C TRP A 93 -4.82 3.34 -11.91
N TYR A 94 -5.84 2.57 -11.49
CA TYR A 94 -6.70 2.95 -10.37
C TYR A 94 -5.94 3.01 -9.03
N GLU A 95 -4.99 2.10 -8.83
CA GLU A 95 -4.13 2.04 -7.64
C GLU A 95 -3.23 3.29 -7.53
N GLY A 96 -2.69 3.79 -8.65
CA GLY A 96 -1.95 5.06 -8.66
C GLY A 96 -2.82 6.29 -8.44
N LEU A 97 -4.08 6.29 -8.90
CA LEU A 97 -5.02 7.36 -8.59
C LEU A 97 -5.35 7.43 -7.08
N LEU A 98 -5.53 6.27 -6.43
CA LEU A 98 -5.71 6.19 -4.98
C LEU A 98 -4.48 6.69 -4.22
N LEU A 99 -3.28 6.45 -4.75
CA LEU A 99 -2.05 7.03 -4.19
C LEU A 99 -2.02 8.56 -4.30
N LEU A 100 -2.37 9.12 -5.46
CA LEU A 100 -2.43 10.59 -5.61
C LEU A 100 -3.49 11.20 -4.67
N GLU A 101 -4.66 10.57 -4.52
CA GLU A 101 -5.71 11.03 -3.58
C GLU A 101 -5.21 11.03 -2.12
N GLU A 102 -4.46 10.00 -1.71
CA GLU A 102 -3.87 9.94 -0.37
C GLU A 102 -2.81 11.03 -0.15
N LEU A 103 -2.01 11.35 -1.17
CA LEU A 103 -1.05 12.45 -1.12
C LEU A 103 -1.74 13.81 -0.97
N GLU A 104 -2.82 14.06 -1.72
CA GLU A 104 -3.63 15.27 -1.56
C GLU A 104 -4.22 15.38 -0.14
N ALA A 105 -4.72 14.27 0.41
CA ALA A 105 -5.29 14.24 1.76
C ALA A 105 -4.23 14.55 2.85
N LEU A 106 -3.01 14.07 2.68
CA LEU A 106 -1.89 14.40 3.57
C LEU A 106 -1.52 15.88 3.52
N GLU A 107 -1.44 16.46 2.32
CA GLU A 107 -1.16 17.89 2.14
C GLU A 107 -2.25 18.77 2.77
N ALA A 108 -3.52 18.43 2.56
CA ALA A 108 -4.66 19.16 3.14
C ALA A 108 -4.64 19.10 4.68
N SER A 109 -4.29 17.95 5.25
CA SER A 109 -4.19 17.77 6.71
C SER A 109 -3.06 18.60 7.33
N ALA A 110 -1.97 18.84 6.60
CA ALA A 110 -0.85 19.68 7.07
C ALA A 110 -1.22 21.18 7.14
N GLY A 111 -2.12 21.65 6.27
CA GLY A 111 -2.56 23.05 6.22
C GLY A 111 -3.45 23.47 7.40
N ASN A 112 -4.17 22.54 8.03
CA ASN A 112 -5.17 22.83 9.07
C ASN A 112 -4.60 23.08 10.48
N GLY A 113 -3.32 23.42 10.61
CA GLY A 113 -2.75 23.88 11.88
C GLY A 113 -2.51 22.80 12.94
N GLN A 114 -2.66 21.52 12.61
CA GLN A 114 -2.21 20.39 13.44
C GLN A 114 -0.67 20.30 13.40
N ARG A 115 -0.01 21.27 14.04
CA ARG A 115 1.45 21.54 13.99
C ARG A 115 2.34 20.39 14.47
N SER A 116 1.81 19.38 15.15
CA SER A 116 2.66 18.38 15.83
C SER A 116 3.33 17.37 14.88
N ARG A 117 2.83 17.18 13.65
CA ARG A 117 3.43 16.26 12.65
C ARG A 117 3.21 16.69 11.20
N ALA A 118 3.30 17.99 10.91
CA ALA A 118 3.20 18.45 9.53
C ALA A 118 4.35 17.87 8.70
N ARG A 119 4.03 16.96 7.78
CA ARG A 119 5.01 16.46 6.82
C ARG A 119 5.26 17.53 5.76
N PRO A 120 6.50 17.64 5.25
CA PRO A 120 6.76 18.51 4.11
C PRO A 120 5.90 18.06 2.91
N PRO A 121 5.48 19.00 2.06
CA PRO A 121 4.76 18.69 0.84
C PRO A 121 5.58 17.75 -0.04
N VAL A 122 4.90 16.90 -0.81
CA VAL A 122 5.55 15.96 -1.72
C VAL A 122 5.86 16.67 -3.02
N GLU A 123 7.12 17.06 -3.21
CA GLU A 123 7.55 17.95 -4.31
C GLU A 123 7.17 17.44 -5.71
N TRP A 124 7.22 16.13 -5.93
CA TRP A 124 6.88 15.53 -7.22
C TRP A 124 5.37 15.44 -7.50
N ASN A 125 4.50 15.66 -6.50
CA ASN A 125 3.04 15.69 -6.66
C ASN A 125 2.58 17.03 -7.28
N ASN A 126 3.05 17.27 -8.50
CA ASN A 126 2.93 18.53 -9.23
C ASN A 126 1.53 18.76 -9.84
N SER A 127 1.35 19.91 -10.50
CA SER A 127 0.08 20.31 -11.13
C SER A 127 -0.41 19.33 -12.19
N ASP A 128 0.49 18.65 -12.89
CA ASP A 128 0.14 17.75 -13.99
C ASP A 128 -0.50 16.47 -13.43
N LEU A 129 0.09 15.88 -12.39
CA LEU A 129 -0.47 14.72 -11.70
C LEU A 129 -1.81 15.04 -11.03
N ARG A 130 -1.93 16.21 -10.39
CA ARG A 130 -3.21 16.68 -9.83
C ARG A 130 -4.27 16.86 -10.91
N THR A 131 -3.88 17.39 -12.08
CA THR A 131 -4.79 17.53 -13.22
C THR A 131 -5.28 16.17 -13.70
N VAL A 132 -4.40 15.16 -13.79
CA VAL A 132 -4.81 13.78 -14.13
C VAL A 132 -5.79 13.24 -13.08
N LEU A 133 -5.50 13.39 -11.79
CA LEU A 133 -6.37 12.92 -10.72
C LEU A 133 -7.76 13.58 -10.78
N GLU A 134 -7.84 14.90 -10.94
CA GLU A 134 -9.11 15.63 -11.05
C GLU A 134 -9.90 15.25 -12.31
N GLN A 135 -9.21 15.07 -13.45
CA GLN A 135 -9.84 14.56 -14.67
C GLN A 135 -10.43 13.17 -14.45
N GLU A 136 -9.76 12.29 -13.72
CA GLU A 136 -10.28 10.95 -13.43
C GLU A 136 -11.41 10.99 -12.40
N LYS A 137 -11.27 11.74 -11.31
CA LYS A 137 -12.32 11.93 -10.27
C LYS A 137 -13.61 12.43 -10.88
N SER A 138 -13.56 13.38 -11.82
CA SER A 138 -14.75 13.93 -12.49
C SER A 138 -15.61 12.90 -13.25
N LYS A 139 -15.07 11.70 -13.53
CA LYS A 139 -15.79 10.59 -14.18
C LYS A 139 -16.62 9.76 -13.18
N PHE A 140 -16.37 9.91 -11.89
CA PHE A 140 -17.03 9.16 -10.82
C PHE A 140 -18.11 9.99 -10.13
N LYS A 141 -19.04 9.29 -9.48
CA LYS A 141 -20.09 9.96 -8.70
C LYS A 141 -19.44 10.79 -7.58
N ASN A 142 -19.89 12.02 -7.40
CA ASN A 142 -19.41 12.98 -6.39
C ASN A 142 -17.91 13.34 -6.53
N ASN A 143 -17.31 13.18 -7.71
CA ASN A 143 -15.89 13.47 -7.95
C ASN A 143 -14.95 12.71 -6.98
N MET A 144 -15.29 11.46 -6.63
CA MET A 144 -14.59 10.71 -5.59
C MET A 144 -14.25 9.29 -6.05
N LEU A 145 -13.03 8.85 -5.77
CA LEU A 145 -12.61 7.47 -5.95
C LEU A 145 -13.11 6.63 -4.77
N SER A 146 -13.48 5.37 -5.00
CA SER A 146 -13.88 4.48 -3.90
C SER A 146 -12.79 3.45 -3.64
N SER A 147 -11.89 3.84 -2.74
CA SER A 147 -10.84 2.98 -2.19
C SER A 147 -11.43 1.73 -1.51
N ALA A 148 -12.59 1.89 -0.84
CA ALA A 148 -13.28 0.78 -0.18
C ALA A 148 -13.83 -0.24 -1.19
N LEU A 149 -14.48 0.23 -2.26
CA LEU A 149 -14.99 -0.65 -3.32
C LEU A 149 -13.85 -1.35 -4.07
N TYR A 150 -12.76 -0.63 -4.37
CA TYR A 150 -11.59 -1.22 -5.02
C TYR A 150 -11.00 -2.34 -4.17
N THR A 151 -10.76 -2.07 -2.89
CA THR A 151 -10.22 -3.07 -1.95
C THR A 151 -11.13 -4.28 -1.85
N GLU A 152 -12.44 -4.09 -1.71
CA GLU A 152 -13.41 -5.19 -1.67
C GLU A 152 -13.40 -6.03 -2.95
N LYS A 153 -13.28 -5.40 -4.13
CA LYS A 153 -13.40 -6.11 -5.41
C LYS A 153 -12.10 -6.72 -5.90
N ARG A 154 -10.95 -6.15 -5.53
CA ARG A 154 -9.63 -6.52 -6.07
C ARG A 154 -8.66 -7.05 -5.04
N LEU A 155 -8.64 -6.49 -3.83
CA LEU A 155 -7.62 -6.78 -2.83
C LEU A 155 -8.13 -7.61 -1.64
N ILE A 156 -9.41 -7.97 -1.58
CA ILE A 156 -9.93 -8.72 -0.42
C ILE A 156 -9.27 -10.11 -0.28
N HIS A 157 -8.97 -10.76 -1.40
CA HIS A 157 -8.34 -12.08 -1.47
C HIS A 157 -6.95 -12.04 -2.14
N GLN A 158 -6.38 -10.85 -2.29
CA GLN A 158 -5.07 -10.65 -2.86
C GLN A 158 -4.30 -9.64 -2.01
N ALA A 159 -3.06 -9.97 -1.64
CA ALA A 159 -2.15 -9.03 -1.01
C ALA A 159 -1.17 -8.48 -2.03
N VAL A 160 -0.82 -7.19 -1.91
CA VAL A 160 0.35 -6.62 -2.58
C VAL A 160 1.56 -6.81 -1.66
N THR A 161 2.62 -7.40 -2.18
CA THR A 161 3.80 -7.84 -1.42
C THR A 161 5.08 -7.22 -1.98
N GLY A 162 6.23 -7.51 -1.37
CA GLY A 162 7.53 -7.11 -1.92
C GLY A 162 7.96 -7.91 -3.13
N ALA A 163 9.21 -7.69 -3.54
CA ALA A 163 9.71 -8.18 -4.81
C ALA A 163 9.72 -9.69 -4.92
N LYS A 164 10.13 -10.35 -3.85
CA LYS A 164 10.22 -11.80 -3.79
C LYS A 164 10.30 -12.26 -2.34
N PHE A 165 9.51 -13.25 -1.98
CA PHE A 165 9.61 -13.94 -0.70
C PHE A 165 9.14 -15.38 -0.81
N LEU A 166 9.53 -16.21 0.16
CA LEU A 166 9.05 -17.57 0.33
C LEU A 166 8.04 -17.57 1.48
N ASP A 167 6.89 -18.21 1.28
CA ASP A 167 5.95 -18.44 2.38
C ASP A 167 6.36 -19.66 3.23
N THR A 168 5.54 -19.98 4.24
CA THR A 168 5.75 -21.10 5.15
C THR A 168 5.70 -22.47 4.47
N GLU A 169 5.21 -22.55 3.23
CA GLU A 169 5.16 -23.76 2.40
C GLU A 169 6.30 -23.80 1.36
N GLU A 170 7.32 -22.95 1.52
CA GLU A 170 8.43 -22.75 0.57
C GLU A 170 7.96 -22.30 -0.83
N LYS A 171 6.74 -21.79 -0.94
CA LYS A 171 6.23 -21.27 -2.21
C LYS A 171 6.72 -19.84 -2.41
N GLU A 172 7.29 -19.61 -3.58
CA GLU A 172 7.76 -18.29 -3.99
C GLU A 172 6.61 -17.42 -4.49
N TRP A 173 6.55 -16.20 -3.96
CA TRP A 173 5.62 -15.15 -4.37
C TRP A 173 6.39 -13.89 -4.79
N GLN A 174 5.82 -13.14 -5.74
CA GLN A 174 6.42 -11.91 -6.26
C GLN A 174 5.33 -10.86 -6.47
N TYR A 175 5.45 -9.71 -5.79
CA TYR A 175 4.60 -8.50 -5.84
C TYR A 175 3.12 -8.67 -5.50
N ARG A 176 2.53 -9.83 -5.73
CA ARG A 176 1.16 -10.17 -5.34
C ARG A 176 1.08 -11.61 -4.87
N ARG A 177 0.34 -11.81 -3.79
CA ARG A 177 0.00 -13.13 -3.25
C ARG A 177 -1.52 -13.31 -3.20
N GLU A 178 -2.00 -14.49 -3.56
CA GLU A 178 -3.39 -14.85 -3.32
C GLU A 178 -3.55 -15.33 -1.88
N ASN A 179 -4.48 -14.72 -1.14
CA ASN A 179 -4.82 -15.17 0.20
C ASN A 179 -5.65 -16.45 0.09
N VAL A 180 -5.39 -17.41 0.97
CA VAL A 180 -6.19 -18.62 1.11
C VAL A 180 -7.64 -18.19 1.37
N ARG A 181 -8.56 -18.71 0.55
CA ARG A 181 -10.00 -18.46 0.70
C ARG A 181 -10.53 -19.29 1.86
N GLY A 182 -10.15 -18.90 3.08
CA GLY A 182 -10.65 -19.52 4.30
C GLY A 182 -11.99 -18.92 4.69
N ASP A 183 -13.09 -19.57 4.32
CA ASP A 183 -14.31 -19.54 5.16
C ASP A 183 -14.14 -20.45 6.40
N GLU A 184 -13.02 -21.20 6.45
CA GLU A 184 -12.62 -21.98 7.62
C GLU A 184 -12.30 -21.03 8.77
N LYS A 185 -13.11 -21.15 9.84
CA LYS A 185 -12.77 -20.55 11.13
C LYS A 185 -11.44 -21.13 11.56
N VAL A 186 -10.38 -20.34 11.47
CA VAL A 186 -9.10 -20.68 12.09
C VAL A 186 -9.33 -20.61 13.59
N ASN A 187 -9.55 -21.77 14.20
CA ASN A 187 -9.32 -21.94 15.62
C ASN A 187 -7.80 -21.94 15.76
N LEU A 188 -7.20 -20.77 15.92
CA LEU A 188 -5.82 -20.68 16.37
C LEU A 188 -5.81 -21.35 17.76
N GLY A 189 -5.25 -22.56 17.85
CA GLY A 189 -5.04 -23.21 19.12
C GLY A 189 -4.20 -22.28 20.00
N GLU A 190 -4.62 -22.09 21.25
CA GLU A 190 -3.79 -21.36 22.21
C GLU A 190 -2.45 -22.12 22.38
N GLY A 191 -1.35 -21.55 21.88
CA GLY A 191 -0.01 -21.94 22.31
C GLY A 191 0.69 -23.06 21.53
N GLU A 192 0.43 -23.26 20.24
CA GLU A 192 1.36 -24.04 19.41
C GLU A 192 2.53 -23.17 18.94
N ASP A 193 3.71 -23.45 19.50
CA ASP A 193 5.00 -22.87 19.16
C ASP A 193 5.46 -23.47 17.82
N ALA A 194 4.85 -23.04 16.72
CA ALA A 194 5.09 -23.57 15.37
C ALA A 194 6.41 -23.05 14.76
N GLY A 195 7.51 -23.17 15.50
CA GLY A 195 8.88 -22.98 15.03
C GLY A 195 9.29 -21.51 14.85
N GLY A 196 10.17 -20.99 15.72
CA GLY A 196 10.99 -19.79 15.45
C GLY A 196 10.28 -18.43 15.31
N PHE A 197 8.94 -18.37 15.23
CA PHE A 197 8.19 -17.13 15.11
C PHE A 197 7.69 -16.61 16.47
N TYR A 198 7.70 -15.29 16.65
CA TYR A 198 7.04 -14.67 17.80
C TYR A 198 5.51 -14.86 17.70
N LYS A 199 4.88 -15.24 18.81
CA LYS A 199 3.45 -15.51 18.86
C LYS A 199 2.63 -14.25 18.56
N ILE A 200 1.77 -14.33 17.54
CA ILE A 200 0.83 -13.27 17.14
C ILE A 200 -0.51 -13.51 17.82
N ARG A 201 -0.99 -12.52 18.57
CA ARG A 201 -2.28 -12.55 19.26
C ARG A 201 -3.44 -12.22 18.33
N ASP A 202 -3.30 -11.16 17.52
CA ASP A 202 -4.37 -10.68 16.64
C ASP A 202 -3.83 -9.76 15.54
N ILE A 203 -4.61 -9.56 14.47
CA ILE A 203 -4.40 -8.53 13.45
C ILE A 203 -5.55 -7.53 13.53
N VAL A 204 -5.25 -6.34 14.06
CA VAL A 204 -6.28 -5.36 14.46
C VAL A 204 -6.42 -4.19 13.48
N GLY A 205 -5.55 -4.11 12.49
CA GLY A 205 -5.48 -3.01 11.54
C GLY A 205 -4.94 -3.46 10.19
N TYR A 206 -5.24 -2.65 9.18
CA TYR A 206 -4.83 -2.87 7.80
C TYR A 206 -4.59 -1.51 7.14
N LEU A 207 -3.52 -1.42 6.36
CA LEU A 207 -3.22 -0.32 5.46
C LEU A 207 -3.10 -0.89 4.04
N PRO A 208 -3.95 -0.45 3.08
CA PRO A 208 -3.72 -0.78 1.68
C PRO A 208 -2.45 -0.10 1.15
N PRO A 209 -1.94 -0.51 -0.02
CA PRO A 209 -0.61 -0.12 -0.49
C PRO A 209 -0.40 1.39 -0.62
N TRP A 210 -1.42 2.13 -1.04
CA TRP A 210 -1.35 3.59 -1.16
C TRP A 210 -1.31 4.30 0.21
N GLU A 211 -2.06 3.83 1.21
CA GLU A 211 -1.99 4.37 2.58
C GLU A 211 -0.65 3.97 3.24
N ALA A 212 -0.20 2.73 3.03
CA ALA A 212 1.07 2.22 3.57
C ALA A 212 2.29 2.97 3.01
N PHE A 213 2.30 3.25 1.70
CA PHE A 213 3.32 4.07 1.05
C PHE A 213 3.42 5.47 1.70
N CYS A 214 2.26 6.04 2.04
CA CYS A 214 2.11 7.31 2.72
C CYS A 214 2.28 7.21 4.26
N HIS A 215 2.49 6.03 4.84
CA HIS A 215 2.59 5.87 6.30
C HIS A 215 4.03 6.10 6.80
N GLU A 216 4.20 6.72 7.98
CA GLU A 216 5.53 7.13 8.49
C GLU A 216 6.39 5.92 8.87
N LYS A 217 5.71 4.85 9.29
CA LYS A 217 6.32 3.63 9.83
C LYS A 217 6.39 2.49 8.82
N CYS A 218 5.67 2.59 7.69
CA CYS A 218 5.64 1.56 6.66
C CYS A 218 6.46 2.04 5.46
N GLY A 219 5.96 3.06 4.75
CA GLY A 219 6.71 3.77 3.71
C GLY A 219 6.98 2.95 2.45
N PHE A 220 6.25 1.85 2.25
CA PHE A 220 6.40 0.96 1.10
C PHE A 220 5.05 0.67 0.46
N TYR A 221 5.05 0.46 -0.86
CA TYR A 221 3.85 0.15 -1.62
C TYR A 221 3.50 -1.33 -1.50
N GLN A 222 2.98 -1.73 -0.35
CA GLN A 222 2.60 -3.10 -0.01
C GLN A 222 1.42 -3.08 0.97
N ASP A 223 0.73 -4.20 1.12
CA ASP A 223 -0.24 -4.37 2.19
C ASP A 223 0.50 -4.45 3.53
N PHE A 224 0.07 -3.63 4.49
CA PHE A 224 0.57 -3.67 5.87
C PHE A 224 -0.56 -4.00 6.83
N TYR A 225 -0.22 -4.73 7.88
CA TYR A 225 -1.15 -5.16 8.92
C TYR A 225 -0.64 -4.72 10.29
N GLN A 226 -1.56 -4.27 11.13
CA GLN A 226 -1.24 -3.95 12.51
C GLN A 226 -1.35 -5.22 13.35
N VAL A 227 -0.20 -5.80 13.67
CA VAL A 227 -0.07 -7.05 14.42
C VAL A 227 0.02 -6.73 15.90
N ARG A 228 -0.74 -7.48 16.72
CA ARG A 228 -0.53 -7.52 18.17
C ARG A 228 0.24 -8.77 18.53
N TRP A 229 1.38 -8.59 19.17
CA TRP A 229 2.17 -9.68 19.72
C TRP A 229 1.53 -10.23 20.99
N ASP A 230 1.73 -11.52 21.24
CA ASP A 230 1.31 -12.18 22.48
C ASP A 230 2.36 -12.02 23.60
N PHE A 231 2.05 -12.48 24.81
CA PHE A 231 2.96 -12.47 25.95
C PHE A 231 4.31 -13.16 25.60
N PRO A 232 5.46 -12.62 26.04
CA PRO A 232 5.65 -11.45 26.92
C PRO A 232 5.67 -10.09 26.20
N TYR A 233 5.47 -10.07 24.88
CA TYR A 233 5.64 -8.87 24.04
C TYR A 233 4.39 -7.99 23.99
N SER A 234 3.24 -8.50 24.44
CA SER A 234 1.92 -7.85 24.39
C SER A 234 1.82 -6.56 25.21
N GLU A 235 2.69 -6.37 26.20
CA GLU A 235 2.71 -5.19 27.09
C GLU A 235 3.83 -4.20 26.76
N ILE A 236 4.71 -4.54 25.79
CA ILE A 236 5.85 -3.70 25.42
C ILE A 236 5.37 -2.51 24.60
N SER A 237 5.85 -1.31 24.93
CA SER A 237 5.62 -0.14 24.09
C SER A 237 6.58 -0.13 22.91
N TYR A 238 6.06 -0.35 21.71
CA TYR A 238 6.82 -0.29 20.46
C TYR A 238 6.83 1.10 19.83
N ALA A 239 6.29 2.14 20.46
CA ALA A 239 6.13 3.47 19.86
C ALA A 239 7.42 4.08 19.25
N ARG A 240 8.59 3.70 19.80
CA ARG A 240 9.92 4.18 19.36
C ARG A 240 10.59 3.27 18.34
N VAL A 241 10.05 2.08 18.09
CA VAL A 241 10.57 1.15 17.09
C VAL A 241 10.20 1.63 15.69
N GLU A 242 11.01 1.24 14.70
CA GLU A 242 10.89 1.63 13.31
C GLU A 242 9.48 1.43 12.74
N ASN A 243 8.91 0.24 12.93
CA ASN A 243 7.58 -0.14 12.46
C ASN A 243 6.53 -0.15 13.59
N GLY A 244 6.86 0.36 14.77
CA GLY A 244 6.00 0.24 15.94
C GLY A 244 4.77 1.17 15.92
N CYS A 245 3.74 0.78 16.69
CA CYS A 245 2.53 1.57 16.87
C CYS A 245 2.59 2.42 18.15
N ALA A 246 2.30 3.71 18.04
CA ALA A 246 2.23 4.60 19.20
C ALA A 246 0.93 4.43 20.00
N ASP A 247 -0.17 4.08 19.31
CA ASP A 247 -1.52 4.11 19.88
C ASP A 247 -1.95 2.79 20.51
N LEU A 248 -1.11 1.74 20.39
CA LEU A 248 -1.45 0.39 20.87
C LEU A 248 -0.20 -0.34 21.36
N ALA A 249 -0.15 -0.62 22.67
CA ALA A 249 0.90 -1.43 23.29
C ALA A 249 0.89 -2.86 22.71
N GLY A 250 2.09 -3.42 22.59
CA GLY A 250 2.32 -4.74 22.01
C GLY A 250 2.05 -4.82 20.51
N ALA A 251 1.95 -3.69 19.80
CA ALA A 251 1.63 -3.69 18.37
C ALA A 251 2.69 -3.05 17.46
N THR A 252 2.88 -3.65 16.30
CA THR A 252 3.75 -3.19 15.22
C THR A 252 3.01 -3.29 13.88
N TRP A 253 3.52 -2.59 12.86
CA TRP A 253 3.07 -2.69 11.49
C TRP A 253 3.98 -3.66 10.73
N GLU A 254 3.40 -4.74 10.23
CA GLU A 254 4.13 -5.77 9.50
C GLU A 254 3.64 -5.83 8.04
N PRO A 255 4.54 -5.95 7.05
CA PRO A 255 4.14 -6.18 5.67
C PRO A 255 3.57 -7.61 5.52
N ASP A 256 2.74 -7.82 4.49
CA ASP A 256 2.09 -9.13 4.25
C ASP A 256 3.08 -10.31 4.21
N GLU A 257 4.25 -10.08 3.62
CA GLU A 257 5.30 -11.10 3.43
C GLU A 257 5.96 -11.57 4.73
N CYS A 258 5.86 -10.79 5.82
CA CYS A 258 6.35 -11.19 7.13
C CYS A 258 5.33 -12.02 7.93
N LEU A 259 4.13 -12.24 7.38
CA LEU A 259 3.04 -12.93 8.09
C LEU A 259 2.78 -14.33 7.52
N PRO A 260 2.77 -15.36 8.37
CA PRO A 260 2.59 -16.74 7.92
C PRO A 260 1.19 -16.96 7.33
N ALA A 261 1.09 -17.84 6.33
CA ALA A 261 -0.13 -18.05 5.54
C ALA A 261 -1.37 -18.43 6.38
N HIS A 262 -1.18 -19.14 7.50
CA HIS A 262 -2.27 -19.52 8.41
C HIS A 262 -3.00 -18.32 9.04
N LEU A 263 -2.43 -17.11 8.99
CA LEU A 263 -3.09 -15.87 9.45
C LEU A 263 -3.93 -15.19 8.36
N ASP A 264 -4.06 -15.78 7.16
CA ASP A 264 -4.88 -15.23 6.07
C ASP A 264 -6.31 -14.88 6.50
N PRO A 265 -7.01 -15.68 7.32
CA PRO A 265 -8.35 -15.33 7.76
C PRO A 265 -8.40 -14.08 8.66
N LEU A 266 -7.37 -13.86 9.49
CA LEU A 266 -7.23 -12.61 10.26
C LEU A 266 -6.93 -11.41 9.35
N ARG A 267 -6.08 -11.59 8.33
CA ARG A 267 -5.80 -10.55 7.31
C ARG A 267 -7.06 -10.14 6.56
N VAL A 268 -7.85 -11.12 6.11
CA VAL A 268 -9.14 -10.87 5.42
C VAL A 268 -10.12 -10.15 6.36
N ALA A 269 -10.18 -10.53 7.64
CA ALA A 269 -11.02 -9.85 8.63
C ALA A 269 -10.59 -8.38 8.82
N ALA A 270 -9.29 -8.10 8.92
CA ALA A 270 -8.76 -6.74 9.01
C ALA A 270 -9.10 -5.90 7.77
N LYS A 271 -8.97 -6.46 6.55
CA LYS A 271 -9.41 -5.81 5.31
C LYS A 271 -10.90 -5.49 5.34
N ARG A 272 -11.76 -6.42 5.76
CA ARG A 272 -13.22 -6.18 5.89
C ARG A 272 -13.52 -5.05 6.88
N ALA A 273 -12.83 -5.03 8.02
CA ALA A 273 -12.98 -3.98 9.02
C ALA A 273 -12.55 -2.61 8.46
N TRP A 274 -11.44 -2.54 7.72
CA TRP A 274 -11.00 -1.32 7.04
C TRP A 274 -12.00 -0.88 5.96
N ILE A 275 -12.48 -1.79 5.11
CA ILE A 275 -13.49 -1.49 4.07
C ILE A 275 -14.73 -0.87 4.69
N LYS A 276 -15.23 -1.43 5.80
CA LYS A 276 -16.39 -0.89 6.52
C LYS A 276 -16.13 0.54 7.00
N LYS A 277 -15.03 0.77 7.72
CA LYS A 277 -14.65 2.10 8.22
C LYS A 277 -14.46 3.12 7.08
N ARG A 278 -13.85 2.69 5.97
CA ARG A 278 -13.59 3.56 4.81
C ARG A 278 -14.89 3.90 4.08
N ARG A 279 -15.83 2.97 3.94
CA ARG A 279 -17.18 3.25 3.40
C ARG A 279 -17.91 4.30 4.23
N GLU A 280 -17.86 4.18 5.55
CA GLU A 280 -18.46 5.16 6.45
C GLU A 280 -17.85 6.56 6.25
N ARG A 281 -16.55 6.66 5.96
CA ARG A 281 -15.89 7.93 5.61
C ARG A 281 -16.29 8.44 4.23
N GLU A 282 -16.26 7.59 3.21
CA GLU A 282 -16.62 7.93 1.81
C GLU A 282 -18.11 8.34 1.67
N GLN A 283 -18.98 7.88 2.57
CA GLN A 283 -20.41 8.22 2.56
C GLN A 283 -20.75 9.49 3.34
N LYS A 284 -19.85 10.00 4.20
CA LYS A 284 -20.11 11.24 4.94
C LYS A 284 -20.23 12.39 3.94
N PRO A 285 -21.29 13.21 4.03
CA PRO A 285 -21.46 14.34 3.13
C PRO A 285 -20.28 15.29 3.27
N ALA A 286 -19.70 15.72 2.14
CA ALA A 286 -18.55 16.65 2.12
C ALA A 286 -18.79 17.94 2.93
N ALA A 287 -20.05 18.33 3.11
CA ALA A 287 -20.46 19.48 3.93
C ALA A 287 -20.23 19.30 5.45
N GLU A 288 -20.13 18.07 5.97
CA GLU A 288 -19.78 17.81 7.37
C GLU A 288 -18.26 17.69 7.60
N ALA A 289 -17.48 17.41 6.56
CA ALA A 289 -16.02 17.30 6.65
C ALA A 289 -15.31 18.66 6.60
N ALA A 290 -15.99 19.71 6.12
CA ALA A 290 -15.48 21.09 6.03
C ALA A 290 -15.91 21.98 7.22
N ARG A 291 -16.56 21.41 8.24
CA ARG A 291 -16.89 22.05 9.52
C ARG A 291 -15.91 21.61 10.59
#